data_AF-A0A4U8UVQ0-F1
#
_entry.id   AF-A0A4U8UVQ0-F1
#
_cell.length_a   1.000
_cell.length_b   1.000
_cell.length_c   1.000
_cell.angle_alpha   90.00
_cell.angle_beta   90.00
_cell.angle_gamma   90.00
#
_symmetry.space_group_name_H-M   'P 1'
#
loop_
_entity.id
_entity.type
_entity.pdbx_description
1 polymer ?
#
loop_
_entity_poly.entity_id
_entity_poly.type
_entity_poly.pdbx_seq_one_letter_code
_entity_poly.pdbx_strand_id
1 'polypeptide(L)'
;MRSSFPTELQQFAGNRDWRSSRGHSLLFGAQSRNGRIAERNRWGIPVEKWDVMDYPEPLVAALKKILSDARYEENVLRRQHLIALKPYSAAERLVKYTEFPAANDGRLPELQHEGRHFGYFELYNNIIVPVVVAATFGAYGFIRRILCFSC
;
A
#
# COMPACT_ATOMS: atom_id res chain seq x y z
N MET A 1 22.43 13.94 -20.31
CA MET A 1 21.89 13.65 -21.66
C MET A 1 20.51 13.02 -21.49
N ARG A 2 19.45 13.67 -22.00
CA ARG A 2 18.09 13.11 -22.04
C ARG A 2 18.09 11.93 -22.99
N SER A 3 17.98 10.71 -22.47
CA SER A 3 17.71 9.54 -23.30
C SER A 3 16.31 9.67 -23.88
N SER A 4 16.22 9.85 -25.19
CA SER A 4 14.98 9.86 -25.96
C SER A 4 14.31 8.50 -25.81
N PHE A 5 13.30 8.41 -24.96
CA PHE A 5 12.45 7.23 -24.86
C PHE A 5 11.65 7.07 -26.16
N PRO A 6 11.46 5.83 -26.68
CA PRO A 6 10.57 5.56 -27.80
C PRO A 6 9.14 6.03 -27.49
N THR A 7 8.51 6.76 -28.42
CA THR A 7 7.22 7.42 -28.24
C THR A 7 6.09 6.45 -27.86
N GLU A 8 6.14 5.20 -28.33
CA GLU A 8 5.15 4.17 -27.98
C GLU A 8 5.24 3.72 -26.51
N LEU A 9 6.44 3.69 -25.93
CA LEU A 9 6.63 3.37 -24.50
C LEU A 9 6.31 4.57 -23.59
N GLN A 10 6.37 5.80 -24.12
CA GLN A 10 5.83 6.96 -23.43
C GLN A 10 4.31 6.93 -23.36
N GLN A 11 3.62 6.33 -24.33
CA GLN A 11 2.16 6.18 -24.30
C GLN A 11 1.70 5.23 -23.19
N PHE A 12 2.41 4.11 -22.97
CA PHE A 12 2.14 3.18 -21.87
C PHE A 12 2.54 3.71 -20.47
N ALA A 13 3.56 4.58 -20.40
CA ALA A 13 4.05 5.15 -19.15
C ALA A 13 3.40 6.51 -18.79
N GLY A 14 2.96 7.28 -19.80
CA GLY A 14 2.59 8.69 -19.69
C GLY A 14 1.10 8.96 -19.49
N ASN A 15 0.23 7.97 -19.70
CA ASN A 15 -1.23 8.15 -19.57
C ASN A 15 -1.84 7.49 -18.32
N ARG A 16 -1.00 6.99 -17.40
CA ARG A 16 -1.48 6.44 -16.13
C ARG A 16 -1.39 7.52 -15.07
N ASP A 17 -2.44 8.34 -14.98
CA ASP A 17 -2.62 9.27 -13.86
C ASP A 17 -2.90 8.48 -12.58
N TRP A 18 -1.82 8.06 -11.93
CA TRP A 18 -1.87 7.22 -10.74
C TRP A 18 -2.38 7.94 -9.48
N ARG A 19 -2.63 9.26 -9.54
CA ARG A 19 -3.29 10.00 -8.46
C ARG A 19 -4.78 9.70 -8.39
N SER A 20 -5.39 9.27 -9.50
CA SER A 20 -6.81 8.97 -9.60
C SER A 20 -7.15 7.48 -9.45
N SER A 21 -6.17 6.57 -9.50
CA SER A 21 -6.34 5.13 -9.24
C SER A 21 -6.55 4.84 -7.74
N ARG A 22 -7.67 5.30 -7.19
CA ARG A 22 -8.25 4.76 -5.97
C ARG A 22 -8.76 3.35 -6.27
N GLY A 23 -8.05 2.34 -5.78
CA GLY A 23 -8.57 0.97 -5.70
C GLY A 23 -7.56 -0.11 -6.07
N HIS A 24 -6.63 -0.41 -5.16
CA HIS A 24 -5.93 -1.68 -4.98
C HIS A 24 -6.10 -2.80 -6.06
N SER A 25 -5.02 -3.22 -6.76
CA SER A 25 -4.61 -4.64 -6.78
C SER A 25 -3.25 -4.98 -7.43
N LEU A 26 -2.24 -5.19 -6.59
CA LEU A 26 -1.54 -6.47 -6.69
C LEU A 26 -2.14 -7.33 -5.58
N LEU A 27 -3.12 -8.17 -5.96
CA LEU A 27 -4.03 -8.93 -5.09
C LEU A 27 -4.75 -8.10 -4.02
N PHE A 28 -4.15 -7.85 -2.84
CA PHE A 28 -4.77 -7.08 -1.75
C PHE A 28 -3.72 -6.42 -0.84
N GLY A 29 -4.16 -5.44 -0.04
CA GLY A 29 -3.36 -4.87 1.05
C GLY A 29 -2.14 -4.07 0.57
N ALA A 30 -0.97 -4.34 1.18
CA ALA A 30 0.26 -3.56 1.01
C ALA A 30 1.04 -3.87 -0.28
N GLN A 31 0.63 -4.87 -1.06
CA GLN A 31 1.35 -5.32 -2.25
C GLN A 31 1.47 -4.22 -3.32
N SER A 32 0.45 -3.38 -3.52
CA SER A 32 0.52 -2.25 -4.45
C SER A 32 1.59 -1.24 -4.05
N ARG A 33 1.69 -0.94 -2.75
CA ARG A 33 2.72 -0.07 -2.20
C ARG A 33 4.11 -0.69 -2.34
N ASN A 34 4.24 -1.99 -2.09
CA ASN A 34 5.50 -2.72 -2.24
C ASN A 34 5.96 -2.78 -3.70
N GLY A 35 5.05 -3.04 -4.64
CA GLY A 35 5.31 -2.99 -6.08
C GLY A 35 5.80 -1.60 -6.54
N ARG A 36 5.21 -0.52 -5.99
CA ARG A 36 5.65 0.86 -6.27
C ARG A 36 7.08 1.13 -5.78
N ILE A 37 7.47 0.54 -4.65
CA ILE A 37 8.84 0.64 -4.14
C ILE A 37 9.81 -0.12 -5.06
N ALA A 38 9.38 -1.24 -5.64
CA ALA A 38 10.14 -1.98 -6.65
C ALA A 38 10.34 -1.14 -7.93
N GLU A 39 9.27 -0.52 -8.41
CA GLU A 39 9.27 0.34 -9.59
C GLU A 39 10.15 1.58 -9.40
N ARG A 40 9.94 2.33 -8.30
CA ARG A 40 10.68 3.56 -7.99
C ARG A 40 12.19 3.35 -7.96
N ASN A 41 12.62 2.20 -7.43
CA ASN A 41 14.03 1.85 -7.32
C ASN A 41 14.54 1.03 -8.52
N ARG A 42 13.74 0.86 -9.58
CA ARG A 42 14.11 0.21 -10.85
C ARG A 42 14.73 -1.17 -10.70
N TRP A 43 14.13 -1.97 -9.84
CA TRP A 43 14.52 -3.38 -9.59
C TRP A 43 13.29 -4.31 -9.67
N GLY A 44 12.17 -3.79 -10.20
CA GLY A 44 10.98 -4.54 -10.53
C GLY A 44 10.00 -3.70 -11.34
N ILE A 45 9.05 -4.36 -12.00
CA ILE A 45 7.97 -3.74 -12.77
C ILE A 45 6.65 -4.32 -12.24
N PRO A 46 5.78 -3.52 -11.59
CA PRO A 46 4.47 -3.99 -11.18
C PRO A 46 3.59 -4.22 -12.41
N VAL A 47 2.94 -5.37 -12.44
CA VAL A 47 1.94 -5.73 -13.46
C VAL A 47 0.63 -5.98 -12.72
N GLU A 48 -0.43 -5.25 -13.06
CA GLU A 48 -1.71 -5.38 -12.37
C GLU A 48 -2.35 -6.74 -12.71
N LYS A 49 -3.09 -7.30 -11.76
CA LYS A 49 -3.74 -8.61 -11.96
C LYS A 49 -4.69 -8.59 -13.16
N TRP A 50 -5.49 -7.55 -13.29
CA TRP A 50 -6.51 -7.43 -14.34
C TRP A 50 -5.86 -7.41 -15.73
N ASP A 51 -4.73 -6.72 -15.89
CA ASP A 51 -3.96 -6.68 -17.13
C ASP A 51 -3.52 -8.08 -17.58
N VAL A 52 -3.18 -8.97 -16.64
CA VAL A 52 -2.74 -10.35 -16.92
C VAL A 52 -3.92 -11.32 -17.10
N MET A 53 -5.06 -11.06 -16.45
CA MET A 53 -6.24 -11.92 -16.57
C MET A 53 -6.85 -11.86 -17.95
N ASP A 54 -6.82 -10.69 -18.60
CA ASP A 54 -7.36 -10.53 -19.93
C ASP A 54 -6.40 -11.05 -21.00
N TYR A 55 -5.08 -10.82 -20.83
CA TYR A 55 -4.06 -11.10 -21.84
C TYR A 55 -2.68 -11.37 -21.21
N PRO A 56 -1.86 -12.34 -21.70
CA PRO A 56 -0.52 -12.59 -21.17
C PRO A 56 0.54 -11.53 -21.56
N GLU A 57 0.27 -10.70 -22.56
CA GLU A 57 1.19 -9.76 -23.19
C GLU A 57 1.84 -8.78 -22.20
N PRO A 58 1.11 -8.16 -21.25
CA PRO A 58 1.70 -7.23 -20.27
C PRO A 58 2.77 -7.90 -19.40
N LEU A 59 2.56 -9.16 -19.01
CA LEU A 59 3.53 -9.93 -18.25
C LEU A 59 4.77 -10.26 -19.10
N VAL A 60 4.56 -10.74 -20.33
CA VAL A 60 5.65 -11.06 -21.25
C VAL A 60 6.49 -9.82 -21.57
N ALA A 61 5.86 -8.66 -21.78
CA ALA A 61 6.55 -7.40 -22.02
C ALA A 61 7.37 -6.96 -20.81
N ALA A 62 6.83 -7.08 -19.60
CA ALA A 62 7.55 -6.77 -18.37
C ALA A 62 8.77 -7.67 -18.17
N LEU A 63 8.62 -8.98 -18.39
CA LEU A 63 9.72 -9.94 -18.32
C LEU A 63 10.81 -9.65 -19.35
N LYS A 64 10.43 -9.44 -20.62
CA LYS A 64 11.38 -9.07 -21.68
C LYS A 64 12.16 -7.80 -21.31
N LYS A 65 11.49 -6.80 -20.73
CA LYS A 65 12.13 -5.55 -20.32
C LYS A 65 13.10 -5.73 -19.15
N ILE A 66 12.74 -6.53 -18.14
CA ILE A 66 13.64 -6.80 -17.01
C ILE A 66 14.87 -7.58 -17.47
N LEU A 67 14.69 -8.54 -18.39
CA LEU A 67 15.79 -9.36 -18.89
C LEU A 67 16.68 -8.63 -19.92
N SER A 68 16.17 -7.63 -20.62
CA SER A 68 16.95 -6.90 -21.64
C SER A 68 17.71 -5.69 -21.11
N ASP A 69 17.25 -5.09 -20.00
CA ASP A 69 17.84 -3.88 -19.44
C ASP A 69 18.67 -4.20 -18.19
N ALA A 70 20.00 -4.21 -18.36
CA ALA A 70 20.97 -4.52 -17.30
C ALA A 70 20.83 -3.63 -16.05
N ARG A 71 20.22 -2.44 -16.16
CA ARG A 71 19.99 -1.57 -15.00
C ARG A 71 19.13 -2.23 -13.94
N TYR A 72 18.21 -3.12 -14.31
CA TYR A 72 17.40 -3.85 -13.33
C TYR A 72 18.29 -4.77 -12.48
N GLU A 73 19.21 -5.50 -13.10
CA GLU A 73 20.17 -6.35 -12.42
C GLU A 73 21.13 -5.53 -11.54
N GLU A 74 21.72 -4.46 -12.08
CA GLU A 74 22.63 -3.57 -11.34
C GLU A 74 21.97 -3.02 -10.05
N ASN A 75 20.70 -2.60 -10.14
CA ASN A 75 19.96 -2.09 -8.99
C ASN A 75 19.63 -3.17 -7.96
N VAL A 76 19.33 -4.39 -8.39
CA VAL A 76 19.14 -5.55 -7.50
C VAL A 76 20.45 -5.86 -6.78
N LEU A 77 21.56 -5.98 -7.49
CA LEU A 77 22.88 -6.29 -6.93
C LEU A 77 23.35 -5.21 -5.96
N ARG A 78 23.20 -3.93 -6.33
CA ARG A 78 23.47 -2.81 -5.42
C ARG A 78 22.66 -2.93 -4.14
N ARG A 79 21.36 -3.26 -4.24
CA ARG A 79 20.50 -3.39 -3.07
C ARG A 79 20.87 -4.61 -2.22
N GLN A 80 21.20 -5.74 -2.83
CA GLN A 80 21.69 -6.92 -2.13
C GLN A 80 22.96 -6.58 -1.33
N HIS A 81 23.91 -5.89 -1.95
CA HIS A 81 25.12 -5.43 -1.29
C HIS A 81 24.82 -4.51 -0.09
N LEU A 82 23.91 -3.54 -0.25
CA LEU A 82 23.47 -2.69 0.87
C LEU A 82 22.76 -3.46 1.99
N ILE A 83 22.04 -4.53 1.65
CA ILE A 83 21.40 -5.39 2.65
C ILE A 83 22.44 -6.18 3.46
N ALA A 84 23.51 -6.64 2.79
CA ALA A 84 24.63 -7.31 3.44
C ALA A 84 25.45 -6.36 4.32
N LEU A 85 25.64 -5.10 3.89
CA LEU A 85 26.35 -4.06 4.63
C LEU A 85 25.50 -3.36 5.70
N LYS A 86 24.33 -3.89 6.06
CA LYS A 86 23.53 -3.27 7.13
C LYS A 86 24.38 -3.20 8.42
N PRO A 87 24.36 -2.06 9.12
CA PRO A 87 25.26 -1.82 10.26
C PRO A 87 24.96 -2.71 11.46
N TYR A 88 23.75 -3.26 11.54
CA TYR A 88 23.33 -4.16 12.60
C TYR A 88 22.63 -5.37 12.00
N SER A 89 22.94 -6.54 12.53
CA SER A 89 22.17 -7.76 12.28
C SER A 89 20.73 -7.60 12.79
N ALA A 90 19.83 -8.48 12.34
CA ALA A 90 18.44 -8.45 12.79
C ALA A 90 18.33 -8.63 14.32
N ALA A 91 19.18 -9.47 14.91
CA ALA A 91 19.22 -9.73 16.34
C ALA A 91 19.74 -8.51 17.13
N GLU A 92 20.86 -7.92 16.72
CA GLU A 92 21.40 -6.71 17.35
C GLU A 92 20.41 -5.56 17.28
N ARG A 93 19.74 -5.40 16.13
CA ARG A 93 18.72 -4.38 15.97
C ARG A 93 17.54 -4.61 16.92
N LEU A 94 17.12 -5.85 17.13
CA LEU A 94 16.08 -6.18 18.11
C LEU A 94 16.52 -5.80 19.52
N VAL A 95 17.72 -6.23 19.92
CA VAL A 95 18.29 -5.92 21.24
C VAL A 95 18.35 -4.41 21.46
N LYS A 96 18.84 -3.64 20.48
CA LYS A 96 18.90 -2.17 20.57
C LYS A 96 17.52 -1.53 20.67
N TYR A 97 16.54 -2.01 19.91
CA TYR A 97 15.16 -1.51 20.03
C TYR A 97 14.48 -1.86 21.35
N THR A 98 14.91 -2.93 22.05
CA THR A 98 14.39 -3.28 23.37
C THR A 98 15.15 -2.59 24.51
N GLU A 99 16.46 -2.38 24.36
CA GLU A 99 17.29 -1.64 25.31
C GLU A 99 16.87 -0.17 25.40
N PHE A 100 16.50 0.44 24.27
CA PHE A 100 16.12 1.85 24.25
C PHE A 100 14.93 2.18 25.18
N PRO A 101 13.77 1.48 25.13
CA PRO A 101 12.72 1.66 26.12
C PRO A 101 13.14 1.26 27.54
N ALA A 102 13.92 0.19 27.70
CA ALA A 102 14.37 -0.27 29.03
C ALA A 102 15.24 0.78 29.75
N ALA A 103 16.04 1.54 29.00
CA ALA A 103 16.87 2.62 29.51
C ALA A 103 16.08 3.92 29.81
N ASN A 104 14.83 4.03 29.37
CA ASN A 104 13.96 5.21 29.55
C ASN A 104 12.71 4.84 30.34
N ASP A 105 12.88 4.11 31.45
CA ASP A 105 11.82 3.71 32.38
C ASP A 105 10.64 2.93 31.76
N GLY A 106 10.85 2.35 30.57
CA GLY A 106 9.82 1.64 29.81
C GLY A 106 8.69 2.53 29.26
N ARG A 107 8.73 3.85 29.50
CA ARG A 107 7.67 4.80 29.11
C ARG A 107 8.25 5.86 28.20
N LEU A 108 7.85 5.81 26.94
CA LEU A 108 8.24 6.78 25.90
C LEU A 108 6.99 7.48 25.36
N PRO A 109 6.32 8.34 26.15
CA PRO A 109 5.05 8.99 25.78
C PRO A 109 5.15 9.73 24.43
N GLU A 110 6.32 10.25 24.08
CA GLU A 110 6.57 10.95 22.81
C GLU A 110 6.52 10.02 21.58
N LEU A 111 6.81 8.72 21.78
CA LEU A 111 6.73 7.69 20.74
C LEU A 111 5.39 6.94 20.76
N GLN A 112 4.52 7.28 21.69
CA GLN A 112 3.20 6.69 21.81
C GLN A 112 2.25 7.35 20.80
N HIS A 113 1.48 6.53 20.08
CA HIS A 113 0.39 7.06 19.28
C HIS A 113 -0.78 7.42 20.19
N GLU A 114 -1.34 8.62 20.02
CA GLU A 114 -2.49 9.12 20.81
C GLU A 114 -3.67 8.14 20.84
N GLY A 115 -3.86 7.37 19.76
CA GLY A 115 -4.89 6.34 19.68
C GLY A 115 -4.76 5.22 20.73
N ARG A 116 -3.63 5.09 21.44
CA ARG A 116 -3.49 4.15 22.58
C ARG A 116 -4.39 4.54 23.75
N HIS A 117 -4.71 5.82 23.90
CA HIS A 117 -5.50 6.34 25.02
C HIS A 117 -7.01 6.41 24.70
N PHE A 118 -7.40 6.10 23.46
CA PHE A 118 -8.80 6.15 23.05
C PHE A 118 -9.62 5.01 23.67
N GLY A 119 -10.81 5.35 24.15
CA GLY A 119 -11.81 4.37 24.57
C GLY A 119 -12.41 3.63 23.37
N TYR A 120 -13.12 2.52 23.63
CA TYR A 120 -13.73 1.69 22.59
C TYR A 120 -14.61 2.49 21.61
N PHE A 121 -15.40 3.44 22.12
CA PHE A 121 -16.28 4.29 21.31
C PHE A 121 -15.51 5.27 20.42
N GLU A 122 -14.39 5.80 20.87
CA GLU A 122 -13.57 6.76 20.13
C GLU A 122 -12.76 6.05 19.03
N LEU A 123 -12.22 4.87 19.34
CA LEU A 123 -11.48 4.05 18.39
C LEU A 123 -12.34 3.59 17.20
N TYR A 124 -13.61 3.24 17.47
CA TYR A 124 -14.55 2.72 16.46
C TYR A 124 -15.60 3.74 16.02
N ASN A 125 -15.40 5.02 16.31
CA ASN A 125 -16.36 6.07 15.97
C ASN A 125 -16.70 6.08 14.45
N ASN A 126 -15.69 5.80 13.62
CA ASN A 126 -15.83 5.67 12.16
C ASN A 126 -16.73 4.52 11.70
N ILE A 127 -17.05 3.55 12.56
CA ILE A 127 -17.99 2.45 12.29
C ILE A 127 -19.31 2.70 13.02
N ILE A 128 -19.24 3.09 14.29
CA ILE A 128 -20.42 3.23 15.17
C ILE A 128 -21.37 4.30 14.65
N VAL A 129 -20.86 5.49 14.30
CA VAL A 129 -21.72 6.60 13.82
C VAL A 129 -22.44 6.24 12.51
N PRO A 130 -21.77 5.74 11.46
CA PRO A 130 -22.46 5.33 10.23
C PRO A 130 -23.51 4.24 10.43
N VAL A 131 -23.25 3.25 11.30
CA VAL A 131 -24.22 2.17 11.58
C VAL A 131 -25.47 2.71 12.29
N VAL A 132 -25.30 3.56 13.31
CA VAL A 132 -26.43 4.18 14.02
C VAL A 132 -27.26 5.04 13.08
N VAL A 133 -26.61 5.86 12.25
CA VAL A 133 -27.30 6.68 11.24
C VAL A 133 -28.06 5.79 10.24
N ALA A 134 -27.44 4.76 9.69
CA ALA A 134 -28.12 3.84 8.78
C ALA A 134 -29.33 3.15 9.44
N ALA A 135 -29.21 2.76 10.71
CA ALA A 135 -30.29 2.13 11.46
C ALA A 135 -31.47 3.09 11.70
N THR A 136 -31.22 4.36 12.05
CA THR A 136 -32.29 5.34 12.27
C THR A 136 -33.01 5.70 10.97
N PHE A 137 -32.28 5.92 9.87
CA PHE A 137 -32.88 6.15 8.55
C PHE A 137 -33.67 4.92 8.06
N GLY A 138 -33.14 3.72 8.26
CA GLY A 138 -33.82 2.46 7.94
C GLY A 138 -35.12 2.28 8.73
N ALA A 139 -35.08 2.51 10.05
CA ALA A 139 -36.26 2.44 10.92
C ALA A 139 -37.32 3.48 10.54
N TYR A 140 -36.90 4.73 10.27
CA TYR A 140 -37.80 5.79 9.80
C TYR A 140 -38.50 5.41 8.48
N GLY A 141 -37.73 4.91 7.50
CA GLY A 141 -38.28 4.45 6.23
C GLY A 141 -39.26 3.29 6.40
N PHE A 142 -38.96 2.35 7.30
CA PHE A 142 -39.82 1.21 7.61
C PHE A 142 -41.14 1.64 8.27
N ILE A 143 -41.08 2.51 9.29
CA ILE A 143 -42.26 3.06 9.96
C ILE A 143 -43.13 3.83 8.96
N ARG A 144 -42.53 4.68 8.12
CA ARG A 144 -43.26 5.43 7.09
C ARG A 144 -43.94 4.49 6.09
N ARG A 145 -43.30 3.37 5.71
CA ARG A 145 -43.94 2.37 4.84
C ARG A 145 -45.14 1.71 5.50
N ILE A 146 -45.06 1.36 6.78
CA ILE A 146 -46.20 0.79 7.52
C ILE A 146 -47.34 1.82 7.62
N LEU A 147 -47.04 3.07 7.96
CA LEU A 147 -48.05 4.12 8.07
C LEU A 147 -48.69 4.48 6.71
N CYS A 148 -47.95 4.45 5.61
CA CYS A 148 -48.49 4.62 4.25
C CYS A 148 -49.25 3.39 3.73
N PHE A 149 -49.01 2.19 4.28
CA PHE A 149 -49.70 0.97 3.87
C PHE A 149 -51.04 0.78 4.61
N SER A 150 -51.16 1.36 5.81
CA SER A 150 -52.39 1.37 6.61
C SER A 150 -53.37 2.49 6.24
N CYS A 151 -53.16 3.18 5.11
CA CYS A 151 -54.04 4.21 4.55
C CYS A 151 -54.36 3.85 3.10
#